data_AF-A0A1D7NIY2-F1
#
_entry.id   AF-A0A1D7NIY2-F1
#
_cell.length_a   1.000
_cell.length_b   1.000
_cell.length_c   1.000
_cell.angle_alpha   90.00
_cell.angle_beta   90.00
_cell.angle_gamma   90.00
#
_symmetry.space_group_name_H-M   'P 1'
#
loop_
_entity.id
_entity.type
_entity.pdbx_description
1 polymer ?
#
loop_
_entity_poly.entity_id
_entity_poly.type
_entity_poly.pdbx_seq_one_letter_code
_entity_poly.pdbx_strand_id
1 'polypeptide(L)'
;MTEALLLAFALAMDAFAVALTQGARFRPSVAGGMAIALTFGLFQGVMPLIGWGIGAFALAYVEAVDHWIAFGLLAFLGVRMLGGHVGEEEASRALTGKALLIAGIATSVDALAAGITLPTLDVAPLAAAGLIGLVTFALSGMGVRIGRIAGDRWGEWAERAGGVILIALGCKILAEHTGYL
;
A
#
# COMPACT_ATOMS: atom_id res chain seq x y z
N MET A 1 -3.23 -16.04 -13.24
CA MET A 1 -1.87 -15.64 -12.76
C MET A 1 -1.49 -14.20 -13.09
N THR A 2 -1.68 -13.73 -14.32
CA THR A 2 -1.32 -12.37 -14.73
C THR A 2 -2.04 -11.28 -13.93
N GLU A 3 -3.34 -11.46 -13.66
CA GLU A 3 -4.15 -10.54 -12.83
C GLU A 3 -3.64 -10.42 -11.40
N ALA A 4 -3.28 -11.54 -10.77
CA ALA A 4 -2.72 -11.55 -9.42
C ALA A 4 -1.36 -10.84 -9.35
N LEU A 5 -0.56 -10.92 -10.41
CA LEU A 5 0.69 -10.17 -10.56
C LEU A 5 0.43 -8.67 -10.69
N LEU A 6 -0.50 -8.26 -11.56
CA LEU A 6 -0.88 -6.86 -11.73
C LEU A 6 -1.44 -6.27 -10.43
N LEU A 7 -2.29 -7.01 -9.72
CA LEU A 7 -2.82 -6.63 -8.42
C LEU A 7 -1.70 -6.50 -7.37
N ALA A 8 -0.78 -7.46 -7.31
CA ALA A 8 0.36 -7.40 -6.41
C ALA A 8 1.24 -6.18 -6.65
N PHE A 9 1.50 -5.84 -7.92
CA PHE A 9 2.22 -4.62 -8.26
C PHE A 9 1.45 -3.36 -7.88
N ALA A 10 0.15 -3.30 -8.19
CA ALA A 10 -0.69 -2.16 -7.88
C ALA A 10 -0.73 -1.86 -6.36
N LEU A 11 -0.99 -2.89 -5.54
CA LEU A 11 -1.05 -2.77 -4.08
C LEU A 11 0.32 -2.45 -3.46
N ALA A 12 1.41 -2.85 -4.11
CA ALA A 12 2.75 -2.58 -3.59
C ALA A 12 3.21 -1.13 -3.82
N MET A 13 2.53 -0.34 -4.66
CA MET A 13 2.97 1.01 -5.03
C MET A 13 2.95 1.99 -3.86
N ASP A 14 1.94 1.91 -2.98
CA ASP A 14 1.83 2.79 -1.81
C ASP A 14 2.98 2.53 -0.82
N ALA A 15 3.23 1.26 -0.52
CA ALA A 15 4.36 0.82 0.30
C ALA A 15 5.72 1.19 -0.33
N PHE A 16 5.86 1.06 -1.65
CA PHE A 16 7.05 1.46 -2.39
C PHE A 16 7.32 2.97 -2.28
N ALA A 17 6.29 3.81 -2.46
CA ALA A 17 6.42 5.26 -2.37
C ALA A 17 6.85 5.69 -0.95
N VAL A 18 6.27 5.10 0.09
CA VAL A 18 6.67 5.37 1.48
C VAL A 18 8.09 4.87 1.74
N ALA A 19 8.47 3.68 1.27
CA ALA A 19 9.82 3.16 1.42
C ALA A 19 10.89 4.00 0.68
N LEU A 20 10.56 4.50 -0.51
CA LEU A 20 11.40 5.38 -1.31
C LEU A 20 11.67 6.71 -0.60
N THR A 21 10.61 7.34 -0.08
CA THR A 21 10.73 8.61 0.66
C THR A 21 11.55 8.44 1.94
N GLN A 22 11.34 7.34 2.67
CA GLN A 22 12.13 7.00 3.86
C GLN A 22 13.61 6.77 3.53
N GLY A 23 13.88 6.08 2.41
CA GLY A 23 15.23 5.91 1.87
C GLY A 23 15.91 7.25 1.57
N ALA A 24 15.22 8.14 0.86
CA ALA A 24 15.78 9.42 0.40
C ALA A 24 16.03 10.40 1.55
N ARG A 25 15.10 10.48 2.50
CA ARG A 25 15.13 11.47 3.57
C ARG A 25 15.94 11.03 4.79
N PHE A 26 15.63 9.84 5.31
CA PHE A 26 16.16 9.36 6.60
C PHE A 26 17.33 8.39 6.44
N ARG A 27 17.58 7.87 5.24
CA ARG A 27 18.70 6.97 4.92
C ARG A 27 18.87 5.87 5.98
N PRO A 28 17.82 5.10 6.28
CA PRO A 28 17.85 4.13 7.36
C PRO A 28 19.00 3.13 7.16
N SER A 29 19.51 2.61 8.28
CA SER A 29 20.51 1.54 8.26
C SER A 29 19.97 0.33 7.50
N VAL A 30 20.85 -0.60 7.11
CA VAL A 30 20.42 -1.84 6.42
C VAL A 30 19.37 -2.59 7.23
N ALA A 31 19.50 -2.60 8.56
CA ALA A 31 18.51 -3.18 9.47
C ALA A 31 17.18 -2.40 9.44
N GLY A 32 17.22 -1.07 9.44
CA GLY A 32 16.01 -0.24 9.34
C GLY A 32 15.28 -0.41 8.00
N GLY A 33 16.03 -0.45 6.89
CA GLY A 33 15.46 -0.73 5.57
C GLY A 33 14.84 -2.13 5.46
N MET A 34 15.48 -3.13 6.08
CA MET A 34 14.91 -4.48 6.17
C MET A 34 13.65 -4.50 7.03
N ALA A 35 13.62 -3.77 8.15
CA ALA A 35 12.43 -3.66 9.00
C ALA A 35 11.25 -3.04 8.25
N ILE A 36 11.49 -1.99 7.45
CA ILE A 36 10.48 -1.37 6.58
C ILE A 36 9.95 -2.39 5.58
N ALA A 37 10.83 -3.04 4.83
CA ALA A 37 10.45 -4.03 3.82
C ALA A 37 9.66 -5.20 4.43
N LEU A 38 10.12 -5.75 5.56
CA LEU A 38 9.45 -6.84 6.28
C LEU A 38 8.07 -6.43 6.77
N THR A 39 7.96 -5.23 7.34
CA THR A 39 6.69 -4.74 7.87
C THR A 39 5.68 -4.55 6.75
N PHE A 40 6.05 -3.84 5.69
CA PHE A 40 5.14 -3.64 4.55
C PHE A 40 4.80 -4.95 3.86
N GLY A 41 5.77 -5.83 3.59
CA GLY A 41 5.50 -7.15 3.01
C GLY A 41 4.56 -8.00 3.87
N LEU A 42 4.72 -7.98 5.20
CA LEU A 42 3.86 -8.71 6.12
C LEU A 42 2.44 -8.13 6.14
N PHE A 43 2.29 -6.82 6.30
CA PHE A 43 0.97 -6.20 6.33
C PHE A 43 0.23 -6.34 5.00
N GLN A 44 0.90 -6.14 3.84
CA GLN A 44 0.29 -6.33 2.53
C GLN A 44 -0.03 -7.80 2.22
N GLY A 45 0.67 -8.76 2.83
CA GLY A 45 0.34 -10.18 2.70
C GLY A 45 -0.81 -10.62 3.61
N VAL A 46 -0.87 -10.09 4.84
CA VAL A 46 -1.88 -10.47 5.84
C VAL A 46 -3.22 -9.79 5.56
N MET A 47 -3.24 -8.51 5.17
CA MET A 47 -4.48 -7.75 4.97
C MET A 47 -5.41 -8.36 3.92
N PRO A 48 -4.96 -8.81 2.73
CA PRO A 48 -5.81 -9.50 1.77
C PRO A 48 -6.46 -10.76 2.34
N LEU A 49 -5.77 -11.52 3.20
CA LEU A 49 -6.35 -12.70 3.84
C LEU A 49 -7.45 -12.35 4.84
N ILE A 50 -7.27 -11.25 5.59
CA ILE A 50 -8.31 -10.73 6.49
C ILE A 50 -9.53 -10.31 5.65
N GLY A 51 -9.30 -9.58 4.56
CA GLY A 51 -10.37 -9.15 3.65
C GLY A 51 -11.11 -10.31 3.04
N TRP A 52 -10.38 -11.33 2.59
CA TRP A 52 -10.96 -12.57 2.07
C TRP A 52 -11.81 -13.28 3.13
N GLY A 53 -11.32 -13.39 4.37
CA GLY A 53 -12.08 -13.94 5.48
C GLY A 53 -13.39 -13.19 5.71
N ILE A 54 -13.34 -11.85 5.77
CA ILE A 54 -14.53 -10.99 5.90
C ILE A 54 -15.51 -11.23 4.74
N GLY A 55 -15.01 -11.29 3.51
CA GLY A 55 -15.82 -11.57 2.31
C GLY A 55 -16.48 -12.95 2.35
N ALA A 56 -15.74 -13.98 2.78
CA ALA A 56 -16.27 -15.34 2.91
C ALA A 56 -17.36 -15.46 3.98
N PHE A 57 -17.21 -14.76 5.11
CA PHE A 57 -18.26 -14.67 6.14
C PHE A 57 -19.49 -13.88 5.67
N ALA A 58 -19.30 -12.85 4.85
CA ALA A 58 -20.40 -12.11 4.23
C ALA A 58 -21.18 -13.00 3.24
N LEU A 59 -20.50 -13.76 2.38
CA LEU A 59 -21.11 -14.71 1.43
C LEU A 59 -21.93 -15.81 2.14
N ALA A 60 -21.51 -16.27 3.31
CA ALA A 60 -22.24 -17.29 4.08
C ALA A 60 -23.55 -16.80 4.73
N TYR A 61 -23.76 -15.48 4.85
CA TYR A 61 -24.96 -14.87 5.43
C TYR A 61 -25.85 -14.16 4.40
N VAL A 62 -25.38 -14.03 3.15
CA VAL A 62 -25.89 -13.02 2.21
C VAL A 62 -26.01 -13.59 0.79
N GLU A 63 -26.79 -14.66 0.60
CA GLU A 63 -27.17 -15.14 -0.75
C GLU A 63 -28.07 -14.14 -1.55
N ALA A 64 -28.36 -12.95 -1.01
CA ALA A 64 -29.26 -11.96 -1.64
C ALA A 64 -28.72 -10.51 -1.72
N VAL A 65 -27.55 -10.18 -1.14
CA VAL A 65 -27.02 -8.79 -1.08
C VAL A 65 -25.58 -8.72 -1.61
N ASP A 66 -25.27 -9.56 -2.59
CA ASP A 66 -23.92 -9.80 -3.14
C ASP A 66 -23.27 -8.53 -3.73
N HIS A 67 -24.05 -7.63 -4.31
CA HIS A 67 -23.53 -6.44 -5.01
C HIS A 67 -23.42 -5.20 -4.12
N TRP A 68 -24.32 -5.03 -3.15
CA TRP A 68 -24.38 -3.82 -2.33
C TRP A 68 -23.33 -3.80 -1.21
N ILE A 69 -22.91 -4.97 -0.71
CA ILE A 69 -21.82 -5.06 0.26
C ILE A 69 -20.47 -4.79 -0.42
N ALA A 70 -20.22 -5.40 -1.59
CA ALA A 70 -19.04 -5.10 -2.38
C ALA A 70 -19.00 -3.60 -2.76
N PHE A 71 -20.12 -3.04 -3.25
CA PHE A 71 -20.24 -1.61 -3.52
C PHE A 71 -20.04 -0.75 -2.27
N GLY A 72 -20.60 -1.12 -1.13
CA GLY A 72 -20.45 -0.39 0.14
C GLY A 72 -19.02 -0.41 0.66
N LEU A 73 -18.31 -1.53 0.55
CA LEU A 73 -16.90 -1.66 0.89
C LEU A 73 -15.99 -0.92 -0.08
N LEU A 74 -16.26 -1.00 -1.39
CA LEU A 74 -15.56 -0.24 -2.43
C LEU A 74 -15.82 1.27 -2.31
N ALA A 75 -17.04 1.68 -1.98
CA ALA A 75 -17.41 3.07 -1.74
C ALA A 75 -16.81 3.59 -0.43
N PHE A 76 -16.85 2.81 0.66
CA PHE A 76 -16.19 3.15 1.91
C PHE A 76 -14.67 3.24 1.73
N LEU A 77 -14.06 2.32 0.99
CA LEU A 77 -12.64 2.37 0.63
C LEU A 77 -12.33 3.58 -0.24
N GLY A 78 -13.12 3.83 -1.29
CA GLY A 78 -13.01 5.01 -2.15
C GLY A 78 -13.09 6.30 -1.32
N VAL A 79 -14.01 6.37 -0.37
CA VAL A 79 -14.13 7.47 0.60
C VAL A 79 -12.92 7.53 1.55
N ARG A 80 -12.32 6.40 1.93
CA ARG A 80 -11.12 6.40 2.77
C ARG A 80 -9.87 6.82 2.00
N MET A 81 -9.79 6.50 0.70
CA MET A 81 -8.76 7.00 -0.22
C MET A 81 -8.94 8.50 -0.48
N LEU A 82 -10.20 8.97 -0.59
CA LEU A 82 -10.57 10.39 -0.63
C LEU A 82 -10.21 11.13 0.67
N GLY A 83 -10.30 10.45 1.82
CA GLY A 83 -10.00 10.98 3.15
C GLY A 83 -8.53 10.96 3.56
N GLY A 84 -7.61 10.65 2.63
CA GLY A 84 -6.17 10.51 2.85
C GLY A 84 -5.45 11.81 3.25
N HIS A 85 -5.79 12.38 4.41
CA HIS A 85 -5.09 13.50 5.05
C HIS A 85 -4.13 13.05 6.17
N VAL A 86 -3.91 11.75 6.35
CA VAL A 86 -2.90 11.26 7.31
C VAL A 86 -1.58 11.04 6.56
N GLY A 87 -1.03 12.12 5.99
CA GLY A 87 0.09 12.04 5.05
C GLY A 87 1.23 13.03 5.24
N GLU A 88 1.02 14.15 5.94
CA GLU A 88 2.08 15.16 6.10
C GLU A 88 3.01 14.88 7.29
N GLU A 89 2.50 14.31 8.40
CA GLU A 89 3.33 14.08 9.60
C GLU A 89 4.06 12.73 9.62
N GLU A 90 3.47 11.64 9.12
CA GLU A 90 4.10 10.30 9.16
C GLU A 90 5.28 10.18 8.19
N ALA A 91 5.18 10.79 6.99
CA ALA A 91 6.29 10.91 6.03
C ALA A 91 7.38 11.90 6.51
N SER A 92 7.05 12.73 7.50
CA SER A 92 7.97 13.67 8.15
C SER A 92 8.81 13.05 9.27
N ARG A 93 8.55 11.79 9.63
CA ARG A 93 9.28 11.08 10.68
C ARG A 93 9.97 9.84 10.14
N ALA A 94 11.10 9.49 10.75
CA ALA A 94 11.76 8.23 10.51
C ALA A 94 10.85 7.08 10.98
N LEU A 95 10.49 6.17 10.06
CA LEU A 95 9.66 5.01 10.39
C LEU A 95 10.43 4.04 11.29
N THR A 96 10.18 4.16 12.59
CA THR A 96 10.75 3.27 13.62
C THR A 96 9.66 2.90 14.64
N GLY A 97 9.73 1.67 15.15
CA GLY A 97 8.81 1.18 16.18
C GLY A 97 7.34 1.36 15.81
N LYS A 98 6.61 2.18 16.60
CA LYS A 98 5.17 2.42 16.42
C LYS A 98 4.83 3.11 15.10
N ALA A 99 5.64 4.07 14.64
CA ALA A 99 5.38 4.80 13.40
C ALA A 99 5.42 3.84 12.20
N LEU A 100 6.35 2.89 12.20
CA LEU A 100 6.44 1.87 11.16
C LEU A 100 5.22 0.94 11.13
N LEU A 101 4.70 0.56 12.30
CA LEU A 101 3.47 -0.25 12.38
C LEU A 101 2.24 0.51 11.90
N ILE A 102 2.10 1.78 12.29
CA ILE A 102 1.00 2.65 11.86
C ILE A 102 1.04 2.83 10.34
N ALA A 103 2.22 3.13 9.79
CA ALA A 103 2.41 3.25 8.35
C ALA A 103 2.05 1.95 7.62
N GLY A 104 2.51 0.80 8.10
CA GLY A 104 2.19 -0.50 7.51
C GLY A 104 0.70 -0.80 7.51
N ILE A 105 -0.03 -0.46 8.58
CA ILE A 105 -1.49 -0.58 8.60
C ILE A 105 -2.11 0.39 7.60
N ALA A 106 -1.68 1.65 7.61
CA ALA A 106 -2.26 2.72 6.79
C ALA A 106 -2.15 2.42 5.29
N THR A 107 -1.00 1.93 4.83
CA THR A 107 -0.71 1.57 3.43
C THR A 107 -1.28 0.22 2.99
N SER A 108 -1.88 -0.55 3.90
CA SER A 108 -2.38 -1.91 3.58
C SER A 108 -3.90 -2.02 3.62
N VAL A 109 -4.61 -0.90 3.82
CA VAL A 109 -6.08 -0.90 3.88
C VAL A 109 -6.73 -1.08 2.50
N ASP A 110 -6.05 -0.63 1.45
CA ASP A 110 -6.37 -0.97 0.07
C ASP A 110 -6.27 -2.49 -0.18
N ALA A 111 -5.20 -3.13 0.31
CA ALA A 111 -4.97 -4.56 0.21
C ALA A 111 -6.01 -5.38 0.99
N LEU A 112 -6.48 -4.86 2.13
CA LEU A 112 -7.61 -5.43 2.87
C LEU A 112 -8.86 -5.49 2.00
N ALA A 113 -9.22 -4.39 1.34
CA ALA A 113 -10.41 -4.36 0.51
C ALA A 113 -10.26 -5.19 -0.77
N ALA A 114 -9.08 -5.18 -1.40
CA ALA A 114 -8.76 -6.10 -2.49
C ALA A 114 -8.84 -7.58 -2.06
N GLY A 115 -8.66 -7.85 -0.76
CA GLY A 115 -8.86 -9.17 -0.16
C GLY A 115 -10.24 -9.78 -0.42
N ILE A 116 -11.28 -8.94 -0.50
CA ILE A 116 -12.66 -9.39 -0.70
C ILE A 116 -12.86 -9.97 -2.09
N THR A 117 -12.12 -9.46 -3.08
CA THR A 117 -12.17 -9.93 -4.46
C THR A 117 -11.14 -11.02 -4.76
N LEU A 118 -10.33 -11.46 -3.78
CA LEU A 118 -9.40 -12.58 -3.99
C LEU A 118 -10.04 -13.86 -4.54
N PRO A 119 -11.26 -14.27 -4.15
CA PRO A 119 -11.93 -15.45 -4.72
C PRO A 119 -12.26 -15.33 -6.20
N THR A 120 -12.34 -14.11 -6.74
CA THR A 120 -12.61 -13.90 -8.17
C THR A 120 -11.36 -14.04 -9.03
N LEU A 121 -10.18 -14.12 -8.41
CA LEU A 121 -8.94 -14.40 -9.12
C LEU A 121 -8.82 -15.91 -9.38
N ASP A 122 -8.28 -16.27 -10.55
CA ASP A 122 -8.02 -17.66 -10.95
C ASP A 122 -6.77 -18.25 -10.23
N VAL A 123 -6.55 -17.88 -8.96
CA VAL A 123 -5.39 -18.25 -8.13
C VAL A 123 -5.86 -18.43 -6.68
N ALA A 124 -5.32 -19.43 -5.98
CA ALA A 124 -5.63 -19.65 -4.57
C ALA A 124 -5.37 -18.38 -3.73
N PRO A 125 -6.30 -17.96 -2.83
CA PRO A 125 -6.16 -16.73 -2.04
C PRO A 125 -4.86 -16.66 -1.25
N LEU A 126 -4.40 -17.80 -0.70
CA LEU A 126 -3.14 -17.89 0.03
C LEU A 126 -1.92 -17.67 -0.87
N ALA A 127 -1.95 -18.17 -2.10
CA ALA A 127 -0.90 -17.95 -3.08
C ALA A 127 -0.89 -16.49 -3.58
N ALA A 128 -2.06 -15.89 -3.79
CA ALA A 128 -2.19 -14.48 -4.14
C ALA A 128 -1.66 -13.57 -3.02
N ALA A 129 -2.05 -13.82 -1.77
CA ALA A 129 -1.54 -13.09 -0.61
C ALA A 129 -0.02 -13.23 -0.43
N GLY A 130 0.52 -14.43 -0.60
CA GLY A 130 1.97 -14.66 -0.58
C GLY A 130 2.70 -13.89 -1.68
N LEU A 131 2.13 -13.85 -2.88
CA LEU A 131 2.66 -13.08 -4.00
C LEU A 131 2.63 -11.57 -3.70
N ILE A 132 1.51 -11.04 -3.21
CA ILE A 132 1.38 -9.62 -2.83
C ILE A 132 2.43 -9.26 -1.77
N GLY A 133 2.53 -10.04 -0.69
CA GLY A 133 3.51 -9.79 0.36
C GLY A 133 4.96 -9.85 -0.13
N LEU A 134 5.29 -10.80 -1.01
CA LEU A 134 6.64 -10.94 -1.57
C LEU A 134 6.99 -9.78 -2.52
N VAL A 135 6.07 -9.40 -3.40
CA VAL A 135 6.24 -8.26 -4.31
C VAL A 135 6.41 -6.98 -3.51
N THR A 136 5.56 -6.74 -2.50
CA THR A 136 5.66 -5.58 -1.62
C THR A 136 6.96 -5.55 -0.84
N PHE A 137 7.41 -6.69 -0.30
CA PHE A 137 8.70 -6.80 0.37
C PHE A 137 9.86 -6.43 -0.56
N ALA A 138 9.88 -6.99 -1.77
CA ALA A 138 10.93 -6.75 -2.75
C ALA A 138 10.95 -5.29 -3.21
N LEU A 139 9.78 -4.74 -3.57
CA LEU A 139 9.65 -3.35 -4.00
C LEU A 139 9.99 -2.39 -2.86
N SER A 140 9.48 -2.59 -1.65
CA SER A 140 9.81 -1.72 -0.51
C SER A 140 11.31 -1.72 -0.20
N GLY A 141 11.95 -2.90 -0.20
CA GLY A 141 13.40 -3.00 -0.02
C GLY A 141 14.19 -2.30 -1.14
N MET A 142 13.71 -2.39 -2.38
CA MET A 142 14.27 -1.65 -3.52
C MET A 142 14.03 -0.14 -3.38
N GLY A 143 12.84 0.28 -2.94
CA GLY A 143 12.48 1.66 -2.67
C GLY A 143 13.42 2.30 -1.65
N VAL A 144 13.66 1.64 -0.51
CA VAL A 144 14.62 2.15 0.49
C VAL A 144 16.02 2.31 -0.12
N ARG A 145 16.49 1.34 -0.91
CA ARG A 145 17.83 1.41 -1.54
C ARG A 145 17.92 2.52 -2.57
N ILE A 146 16.98 2.60 -3.50
CA ILE A 146 16.91 3.65 -4.52
C ILE A 146 16.82 5.01 -3.85
N GLY A 147 15.95 5.13 -2.84
CA GLY A 147 15.78 6.34 -2.05
C GLY A 147 17.09 6.76 -1.43
N ARG A 148 17.79 5.86 -0.74
CA ARG A 148 19.08 6.16 -0.11
C ARG A 148 20.12 6.65 -1.12
N ILE A 149 20.23 5.98 -2.27
CA ILE A 149 21.17 6.39 -3.33
C ILE A 149 20.80 7.78 -3.87
N ALA A 150 19.51 8.05 -4.10
CA ALA A 150 19.03 9.35 -4.56
C ALA A 150 19.28 10.44 -3.49
N GLY A 151 19.03 10.15 -2.22
CA GLY A 151 19.28 11.05 -1.10
C GLY A 151 20.77 11.33 -0.88
N ASP A 152 21.64 10.35 -1.07
CA ASP A 152 23.10 10.52 -0.95
C ASP A 152 23.68 11.30 -2.11
N ARG A 153 23.20 11.06 -3.34
CA ARG A 153 23.75 11.70 -4.54
C ARG A 153 23.19 13.10 -4.76
N TRP A 154 21.89 13.31 -4.51
CA TRP A 154 21.15 14.52 -4.91
C TRP A 154 20.63 15.32 -3.72
N GLY A 155 20.85 14.87 -2.47
CA GLY A 155 20.63 15.66 -1.24
C GLY A 155 19.23 16.30 -1.18
N GLU A 156 19.19 17.62 -0.96
CA GLU A 156 17.96 18.41 -0.90
C GLU A 156 17.08 18.30 -2.16
N TRP A 157 17.66 18.04 -3.34
CA TRP A 157 16.89 17.91 -4.58
C TRP A 157 16.09 16.60 -4.62
N ALA A 158 16.62 15.50 -4.07
CA ALA A 158 15.87 14.26 -3.96
C ALA A 158 14.73 14.37 -2.95
N GLU A 159 14.93 15.09 -1.85
CA GLU A 159 13.91 15.34 -0.84
C GLU A 159 12.78 16.22 -1.41
N ARG A 160 13.14 17.29 -2.14
CA ARG A 160 12.17 18.15 -2.84
C ARG A 160 11.45 17.39 -3.96
N ALA A 161 12.14 16.59 -4.76
CA ALA A 161 11.52 15.79 -5.80
C ALA A 161 10.54 14.74 -5.21
N GLY A 162 10.90 14.12 -4.08
CA GLY A 162 10.00 13.23 -3.34
C GLY A 162 8.74 13.94 -2.86
N GLY A 163 8.89 15.14 -2.29
CA GLY A 163 7.76 15.99 -1.91
C GLY A 163 6.87 16.39 -3.10
N VAL A 164 7.48 16.80 -4.22
CA VAL A 164 6.75 17.17 -5.44
C VAL A 164 6.01 15.98 -6.05
N ILE A 165 6.60 14.78 -6.08
CA ILE A 165 5.94 13.56 -6.55
C ILE A 165 4.76 13.22 -5.64
N LEU A 166 4.89 13.40 -4.33
CA LEU A 166 3.80 13.14 -3.38
C LEU A 166 2.64 14.12 -3.56
N ILE A 167 2.94 15.41 -3.72
CA ILE A 167 1.94 16.44 -4.03
C ILE A 167 1.27 16.13 -5.38
N ALA A 168 2.04 15.76 -6.40
CA ALA A 168 1.50 15.38 -7.70
C ALA A 168 0.60 14.14 -7.63
N LEU A 169 0.96 13.15 -6.80
CA LEU A 169 0.13 11.96 -6.56
C LEU A 169 -1.19 12.35 -5.85
N GLY A 170 -1.11 13.20 -4.81
CA GLY A 170 -2.30 13.74 -4.14
C GLY A 170 -3.20 14.55 -5.08
N CYS A 171 -2.61 15.38 -5.95
CA CYS A 171 -3.35 16.12 -6.97
C CYS A 171 -3.96 15.21 -8.04
N LYS A 172 -3.27 14.16 -8.48
CA LYS A 172 -3.78 13.18 -9.45
C LYS A 172 -5.01 12.46 -8.88
N ILE A 173 -4.93 12.00 -7.64
CA ILE A 173 -6.05 11.36 -6.94
C ILE A 173 -7.22 12.34 -6.83
N LEU A 174 -6.97 13.59 -6.45
CA LEU A 174 -8.01 14.64 -6.39
C LEU A 174 -8.66 14.89 -7.77
N ALA A 175 -7.87 14.93 -8.84
CA ALA A 175 -8.35 15.18 -10.21
C ALA A 175 -9.17 14.00 -10.78
N GLU A 176 -8.71 12.76 -10.57
CA GLU A 176 -9.46 11.54 -10.92
C GLU A 176 -10.78 11.46 -10.13
N HIS A 177 -10.85 12.05 -8.94
CA HIS A 177 -12.05 12.05 -8.12
C HIS A 177 -12.99 13.23 -8.33
N THR A 178 -12.52 14.36 -8.86
CA THR A 178 -13.39 15.51 -9.20
C THR A 178 -13.94 15.42 -10.62
N GLY A 179 -13.63 14.35 -11.37
CA GLY A 179 -14.16 14.09 -12.71
C GLY A 179 -13.58 15.01 -13.79
N TYR A 180 -12.43 15.62 -13.53
CA TYR A 180 -11.69 16.42 -14.53
C TYR A 180 -10.82 15.55 -15.47
N LEU A 181 -10.70 14.25 -15.17
CA LEU A 181 -9.98 13.22 -15.93
C LEU A 181 -10.76 11.90 -15.92
#